data_AF-A0A1I7XLJ7-F1
#
_entry.id   AF-A0A1I7XLJ7-F1
#
_cell.length_a   1.000
_cell.length_b   1.000
_cell.length_c   1.000
_cell.angle_alpha   90.00
_cell.angle_beta   90.00
_cell.angle_gamma   90.00
#
_symmetry.space_group_name_H-M   'P 1'
#
loop_
_entity.id
_entity.type
_entity.pdbx_description
1 polymer ?
#
loop_
_entity_poly.entity_id
_entity_poly.type
_entity_poly.pdbx_seq_one_letter_code
_entity_poly.pdbx_strand_id
1 'polypeptide(L)'
;MFLPQVPTLRFCILVNALCSLGSAVPYPEQVHLSFMGNNSVMAVSWITFEYDSTTVKYGPKSTNITFTAEDSVTEWTFGGITRYSHRAVMRELKPETEYYYQIGSRSFTFRTLAMNSQSYKVCIFGDLGYWHGNSTASIIKNGLAGKYDFIIHVGKYFQEA
;
A
#
# COMPACT_ATOMS: atom_id res chain seq x y z
N MET A 1 4.64 -81.65 -4.59
CA MET A 1 4.50 -80.85 -5.82
C MET A 1 4.46 -79.39 -5.38
N PHE A 2 5.53 -78.65 -5.65
CA PHE A 2 5.77 -77.29 -5.15
C PHE A 2 4.88 -76.26 -5.86
N LEU A 3 4.24 -75.35 -5.11
CA LEU A 3 3.64 -74.14 -5.65
C LEU A 3 4.69 -73.01 -5.64
N PRO A 4 4.87 -72.22 -6.70
CA PRO A 4 5.76 -71.07 -6.67
C PRO A 4 5.06 -69.89 -5.98
N GLN A 5 5.74 -69.29 -5.00
CA GLN A 5 5.35 -68.02 -4.37
C GLN A 5 5.79 -66.87 -5.31
N VAL A 6 4.84 -66.06 -5.76
CA VAL A 6 5.11 -64.85 -6.55
C VAL A 6 5.34 -63.68 -5.58
N PRO A 7 6.44 -62.92 -5.65
CA PRO A 7 6.62 -61.76 -4.79
C PRO A 7 5.73 -60.61 -5.31
N THR A 8 4.73 -60.22 -4.52
CA THR A 8 3.93 -59.02 -4.79
C THR A 8 4.77 -57.80 -4.44
N LEU A 9 5.28 -57.11 -5.46
CA LEU A 9 5.98 -55.83 -5.33
C LEU A 9 4.97 -54.77 -4.89
N ARG A 10 4.87 -54.50 -3.58
CA ARG A 10 4.11 -53.38 -3.05
C ARG A 10 4.86 -52.09 -3.32
N PHE A 11 4.51 -51.43 -4.43
CA PHE A 11 4.98 -50.09 -4.74
C PHE A 11 4.21 -49.09 -3.86
N CYS A 12 4.72 -48.81 -2.67
CA CYS A 12 4.25 -47.68 -1.85
C CYS A 12 4.70 -46.39 -2.51
N ILE A 13 3.81 -45.77 -3.31
CA ILE A 13 3.99 -44.38 -3.72
C ILE A 13 3.76 -43.52 -2.47
N LEU A 14 4.86 -43.14 -1.82
CA LEU A 14 4.86 -42.02 -0.88
C LEU A 14 4.62 -40.75 -1.70
N VAL A 15 3.36 -40.37 -1.85
CA VAL A 15 2.99 -39.04 -2.31
C VAL A 15 3.39 -38.09 -1.18
N ASN A 16 4.60 -37.52 -1.29
CA ASN A 16 4.97 -36.34 -0.52
C ASN A 16 4.06 -35.20 -0.97
N ALA A 17 2.90 -35.09 -0.33
CA ALA A 17 2.09 -33.89 -0.36
C ALA A 17 2.87 -32.81 0.40
N LEU A 18 3.81 -32.15 -0.29
CA LEU A 18 4.20 -30.80 0.09
C LEU A 18 2.98 -29.92 -0.16
N CYS A 19 2.09 -29.87 0.82
CA CYS A 19 1.17 -28.76 0.96
C CYS A 19 2.07 -27.56 1.27
N SER A 20 2.45 -26.81 0.22
CA SER A 20 2.99 -25.48 0.43
C SER A 20 1.87 -24.70 1.09
N LEU A 21 1.98 -24.50 2.40
CA LEU A 21 1.27 -23.43 3.08
C LEU A 21 1.80 -22.15 2.43
N GLY A 22 1.14 -21.70 1.37
CA GLY A 22 1.38 -20.39 0.82
C GLY A 22 0.97 -19.42 1.90
N SER A 23 1.92 -18.91 2.69
CA SER A 23 1.68 -17.77 3.55
C SER A 23 1.14 -16.67 2.65
N ALA A 24 -0.07 -16.20 2.94
CA ALA A 24 -0.65 -15.10 2.20
C ALA A 24 0.36 -13.94 2.22
N VAL A 25 0.86 -13.55 1.04
CA VAL A 25 1.83 -12.47 0.94
C VAL A 25 1.08 -11.19 1.31
N PRO A 26 1.53 -10.45 2.34
CA PRO A 26 0.89 -9.19 2.69
C PRO A 26 0.85 -8.27 1.47
N TYR A 27 -0.34 -7.83 1.09
CA TYR A 27 -0.54 -6.96 -0.06
C TYR A 27 -1.02 -5.59 0.41
N PRO A 28 -0.29 -4.49 0.12
CA PRO A 28 -0.68 -3.16 0.58
C PRO A 28 -1.99 -2.71 -0.07
N GLU A 29 -2.97 -2.32 0.75
CA GLU A 29 -4.24 -1.74 0.35
C GLU A 29 -4.44 -0.34 0.94
N GLN A 30 -5.38 0.42 0.38
CA GLN A 30 -5.76 1.76 0.86
C GLN A 30 -4.56 2.72 1.07
N VAL A 31 -3.57 2.60 0.19
CA VAL A 31 -2.34 3.39 0.22
C VAL A 31 -2.68 4.87 0.00
N HIS A 32 -2.26 5.72 0.92
CA HIS A 32 -2.44 7.17 0.79
C HIS A 32 -1.26 7.93 1.39
N LEU A 33 -0.98 9.09 0.79
CA LEU A 33 0.04 10.02 1.24
C LEU A 33 -0.57 11.12 2.11
N SER A 34 0.22 11.62 3.05
CA SER A 34 -0.16 12.69 3.97
C SER A 34 0.96 13.71 4.11
N PHE A 35 0.57 14.98 4.05
CA PHE A 35 1.47 16.11 4.23
C PHE A 35 1.76 16.34 5.70
N MET A 36 3.04 16.36 6.08
CA MET A 36 3.47 16.46 7.49
C MET A 36 3.74 17.90 7.95
N GLY A 37 3.23 18.91 7.23
CA GLY A 37 3.48 20.32 7.56
C GLY A 37 4.85 20.85 7.10
N ASN A 38 5.69 20.00 6.51
CA ASN A 38 7.01 20.34 6.00
C ASN A 38 7.17 19.82 4.56
N ASN A 39 7.56 20.70 3.63
CA ASN A 39 7.72 20.39 2.20
C ASN A 39 8.75 19.29 1.92
N SER A 40 9.64 19.01 2.86
CA SER A 40 10.65 17.96 2.78
C SER A 40 10.25 16.65 3.48
N VAL A 41 9.01 16.52 3.98
CA VAL A 41 8.58 15.33 4.75
C VAL A 41 7.19 14.86 4.35
N MET A 42 7.08 13.70 3.71
CA MET A 42 5.80 13.02 3.44
C MET A 42 5.67 11.74 4.27
N ALA A 43 4.47 11.47 4.76
CA ALA A 43 4.14 10.17 5.33
C ALA A 43 3.22 9.39 4.39
N VAL A 44 3.47 8.10 4.25
CA VAL A 44 2.60 7.17 3.54
C VAL A 44 2.01 6.20 4.54
N SER A 45 0.73 5.89 4.38
CA SER A 45 0.01 4.92 5.20
C SER A 45 -0.73 3.91 4.32
N TRP A 46 -0.81 2.67 4.77
CA TRP A 46 -1.51 1.58 4.08
C TRP A 46 -2.01 0.53 5.07
N ILE A 47 -2.82 -0.40 4.57
CA ILE A 47 -3.36 -1.52 5.34
C ILE A 47 -2.92 -2.84 4.72
N THR A 48 -2.63 -3.85 5.54
CA THR A 48 -2.52 -5.26 5.12
C THR A 48 -3.43 -6.14 5.99
N PHE A 49 -3.80 -7.31 5.48
CA PHE A 49 -4.59 -8.32 6.22
C PHE A 49 -3.73 -9.39 6.89
N GLU A 50 -2.44 -9.36 6.64
CA GLU A 50 -1.40 -10.19 7.27
C GLU A 50 -0.28 -9.26 7.74
N TYR A 51 0.44 -9.64 8.79
CA TYR A 51 1.55 -8.83 9.29
C TYR A 51 2.62 -8.63 8.22
N ASP A 52 3.13 -7.40 8.10
CA ASP A 52 4.22 -7.03 7.21
C ASP A 52 5.15 -6.00 7.89
N SER A 53 6.32 -5.80 7.31
CA SER A 53 7.20 -4.68 7.64
C SER A 53 6.60 -3.33 7.23
N THR A 54 7.05 -2.26 7.87
CA THR A 54 6.69 -0.87 7.52
C THR A 54 7.64 -0.25 6.49
N THR A 55 8.41 -1.07 5.78
CA THR A 55 9.52 -0.59 4.95
C THR A 55 9.03 -0.04 3.62
N VAL A 56 9.33 1.23 3.36
CA VAL A 56 9.08 1.90 2.09
C VAL A 56 10.41 2.27 1.46
N LYS A 57 10.67 1.78 0.26
CA LYS A 57 11.83 2.21 -0.53
C LYS A 57 11.42 3.39 -1.40
N TYR A 58 12.23 4.44 -1.48
CA TYR A 58 11.92 5.62 -2.30
C TYR A 58 13.15 6.27 -2.94
N GLY A 59 12.92 7.09 -3.97
CA GLY A 59 13.97 7.85 -4.64
C GLY A 59 13.46 8.72 -5.79
N PRO A 60 14.26 9.70 -6.25
CA PRO A 60 13.86 10.63 -7.33
C PRO A 60 13.95 10.01 -8.73
N LYS A 61 14.37 8.74 -8.84
CA LYS A 61 14.46 8.01 -10.11
C LYS A 61 13.89 6.61 -9.93
N SER A 62 13.04 6.18 -10.84
CA SER A 62 12.45 4.83 -10.85
C SER A 62 13.50 3.72 -10.89
N THR A 63 14.65 3.97 -11.52
CA THR A 63 15.76 3.02 -11.65
C THR A 63 16.73 3.03 -10.46
N ASN A 64 16.59 3.97 -9.53
CA ASN A 64 17.52 4.14 -8.40
C ASN A 64 16.76 4.51 -7.11
N ILE A 65 16.02 3.54 -6.58
CA ILE A 65 15.28 3.64 -5.32
C ILE A 65 16.24 3.29 -4.16
N THR A 66 17.01 4.28 -3.72
CA THR A 66 18.12 4.08 -2.76
C THR A 66 17.77 4.37 -1.31
N PHE A 67 16.70 5.12 -1.06
CA PHE A 67 16.32 5.52 0.29
C PHE A 67 15.28 4.56 0.86
N THR A 68 15.27 4.44 2.19
CA THR A 68 14.31 3.64 2.93
C THR A 68 13.66 4.50 4.01
N ALA A 69 12.36 4.31 4.24
CA ALA A 69 11.57 4.95 5.27
C ALA A 69 10.72 3.93 6.02
N GLU A 70 10.58 4.12 7.32
CA GLU A 70 9.80 3.30 8.26
C GLU A 70 9.22 4.22 9.34
N ASP A 71 8.20 3.77 10.06
CA ASP A 71 7.69 4.49 11.24
C ASP A 71 7.01 3.53 12.22
N SER A 72 5.78 3.07 11.91
CA SER A 72 4.97 2.30 12.86
C SER A 72 3.97 1.38 12.17
N VAL A 73 3.68 0.25 12.82
CA VAL A 73 2.56 -0.63 12.50
C VAL A 73 1.65 -0.75 13.72
N THR A 74 0.34 -0.76 13.50
CA THR A 74 -0.67 -0.97 14.54
C THR A 74 -1.62 -2.08 14.10
N GLU A 75 -1.67 -3.15 14.88
CA GLU A 75 -2.64 -4.24 14.71
C GLU A 75 -3.99 -3.86 15.31
N TRP A 76 -5.07 -4.21 14.62
CA TRP A 76 -6.43 -4.07 15.14
C TRP A 76 -7.36 -5.10 14.50
N THR A 77 -8.42 -5.46 15.23
CA THR A 77 -9.42 -6.44 14.78
C THR A 77 -10.81 -5.83 14.86
N PHE A 78 -11.55 -5.91 13.75
CA PHE A 78 -12.96 -5.51 13.70
C PHE A 78 -13.74 -6.46 12.80
N GLY A 79 -14.91 -6.89 13.27
CA GLY A 79 -15.75 -7.86 12.55
C GLY A 79 -15.09 -9.22 12.36
N GLY A 80 -14.22 -9.63 13.29
CA GLY A 80 -13.46 -10.89 13.21
C GLY A 80 -12.31 -10.88 12.20
N ILE A 81 -12.00 -9.74 11.59
CA ILE A 81 -10.91 -9.59 10.63
C ILE A 81 -9.81 -8.75 11.26
N THR A 82 -8.62 -9.33 11.40
CA THR A 82 -7.41 -8.64 11.83
C THR A 82 -6.78 -7.89 10.66
N ARG A 83 -6.31 -6.67 10.94
CA ARG A 83 -5.68 -5.78 9.97
C ARG A 83 -4.49 -5.08 10.62
N TYR A 84 -3.56 -4.67 9.77
CA TYR A 84 -2.35 -3.97 10.17
C TYR A 84 -2.34 -2.62 9.47
N SER A 85 -2.43 -1.55 10.24
CA SER A 85 -2.26 -0.18 9.76
C SER A 85 -0.80 0.20 9.84
N HIS A 86 -0.19 0.45 8.68
CA HIS A 86 1.22 0.78 8.54
C HIS A 86 1.40 2.25 8.23
N ARG A 87 2.53 2.79 8.67
CA ARG A 87 2.99 4.14 8.37
C ARG A 87 4.49 4.14 8.14
N ALA A 88 4.93 4.94 7.18
CA ALA A 88 6.35 5.25 6.97
C ALA A 88 6.52 6.73 6.65
N VAL A 89 7.60 7.33 7.17
CA VAL A 89 7.88 8.78 6.99
C VAL A 89 9.12 8.98 6.13
N MET A 90 8.91 9.47 4.90
CA MET A 90 9.97 9.86 3.96
C MET A 90 10.42 11.29 4.27
N ARG A 91 11.73 11.48 4.47
CA ARG A 91 12.32 12.74 4.93
C ARG A 91 13.34 13.27 3.93
N GLU A 92 13.80 14.50 4.17
CA GLU A 92 14.83 15.16 3.36
C GLU A 92 14.49 15.23 1.86
N LEU A 93 13.18 15.31 1.57
CA LEU A 93 12.71 15.39 0.20
C LEU A 93 13.06 16.75 -0.40
N LYS A 94 13.53 16.72 -1.64
CA LYS A 94 13.82 17.91 -2.42
C LYS A 94 12.49 18.55 -2.87
N PRO A 95 12.40 19.87 -2.90
CA PRO A 95 11.21 20.56 -3.40
C PRO A 95 11.00 20.29 -4.90
N GLU A 96 9.77 20.44 -5.37
CA GLU A 96 9.38 20.34 -6.79
C GLU A 96 9.79 19.07 -7.54
N THR A 97 10.09 18.00 -6.80
CA THR A 97 10.73 16.79 -7.31
C THR A 97 9.73 15.64 -7.33
N GLU A 98 9.70 14.90 -8.43
CA GLU A 98 8.97 13.63 -8.51
C GLU A 98 9.75 12.53 -7.78
N TYR A 99 9.06 11.80 -6.92
CA TYR A 99 9.59 10.67 -6.18
C TYR A 99 8.82 9.41 -6.55
N TYR A 100 9.56 8.33 -6.73
CA TYR A 100 9.09 6.97 -6.88
C TYR A 100 9.21 6.30 -5.51
N TYR A 101 8.19 5.58 -5.09
CA TYR A 101 8.25 4.77 -3.87
C TYR A 101 7.60 3.42 -4.05
N GLN A 102 8.08 2.44 -3.29
CA GLN A 102 7.71 1.04 -3.39
C GLN A 102 7.36 0.50 -2.00
N ILE A 103 6.21 -0.18 -1.92
CA ILE A 103 5.73 -0.90 -0.74
C ILE A 103 5.54 -2.35 -1.15
N GLY A 104 6.36 -3.27 -0.65
CA GLY A 104 6.39 -4.65 -1.12
C GLY A 104 6.57 -4.72 -2.64
N SER A 105 5.58 -5.28 -3.35
CA SER A 105 5.58 -5.40 -4.82
C SER A 105 4.90 -4.24 -5.56
N ARG A 106 4.30 -3.27 -4.84
CA ARG A 106 3.57 -2.15 -5.45
C ARG A 106 4.44 -0.92 -5.57
N SER A 107 4.38 -0.26 -6.73
CA SER A 107 5.11 0.98 -7.02
C SER A 107 4.15 2.15 -7.24
N PHE A 108 4.55 3.32 -6.76
CA PHE A 108 3.76 4.54 -6.79
C PHE A 108 4.67 5.74 -7.04
N THR A 109 4.06 6.88 -7.36
CA THR A 109 4.75 8.16 -7.52
C THR A 109 4.03 9.28 -6.79
N PHE A 110 4.78 10.31 -6.42
CA PHE A 110 4.24 11.59 -5.98
C PHE A 110 5.21 12.71 -6.31
N ARG A 111 4.73 13.95 -6.25
CA ARG A 111 5.57 15.13 -6.45
C ARG A 111 5.54 16.01 -5.21
N THR A 112 6.70 16.45 -4.76
CA THR A 112 6.81 17.41 -3.65
C THR A 112 6.47 18.82 -4.12
N LEU A 113 6.05 19.64 -3.16
CA LEU A 113 5.74 21.04 -3.40
C LEU A 113 6.98 21.89 -3.65
N ALA A 114 6.78 23.05 -4.28
CA ALA A 114 7.80 24.09 -4.34
C ALA A 114 8.14 24.62 -2.94
N MET A 115 9.42 24.97 -2.74
CA MET A 115 9.91 25.44 -1.43
C MET A 115 9.22 26.74 -0.99
N ASN A 116 8.98 27.64 -1.93
CA ASN A 116 8.44 28.99 -1.70
C ASN A 116 7.16 29.22 -2.52
N SER A 117 6.22 28.26 -2.48
CA SER A 117 4.97 28.45 -3.24
C SER A 117 4.14 29.58 -2.62
N GLN A 118 3.79 30.58 -3.43
CA GLN A 118 2.93 31.70 -3.01
C GLN A 118 1.44 31.37 -3.15
N SER A 119 1.10 30.23 -3.78
CA SER A 119 -0.27 29.78 -3.98
C SER A 119 -0.33 28.26 -4.06
N TYR A 120 -1.37 27.65 -3.48
CA TYR A 120 -1.65 26.22 -3.59
C TYR A 120 -3.03 26.00 -4.20
N LYS A 121 -3.14 25.02 -5.09
CA LYS A 121 -4.41 24.56 -5.62
C LYS A 121 -4.87 23.37 -4.79
N VAL A 122 -6.01 23.49 -4.15
CA VAL A 122 -6.53 22.45 -3.25
C VAL A 122 -7.84 21.91 -3.83
N CYS A 123 -7.93 20.60 -3.98
CA CYS A 123 -9.19 19.91 -4.22
C CYS A 123 -9.84 19.60 -2.88
N ILE A 124 -11.02 20.16 -2.64
CA ILE A 124 -11.81 19.90 -1.44
C ILE A 124 -13.03 19.08 -1.88
N PHE A 125 -13.22 17.91 -1.27
CA PHE A 125 -14.44 17.12 -1.46
C PHE A 125 -14.86 16.49 -0.14
N GLY A 126 -16.13 16.12 0.00
CA GLY A 126 -16.65 15.39 1.15
C GLY A 126 -17.58 14.27 0.69
N ASP A 127 -17.75 13.27 1.53
CA ASP A 127 -18.73 12.18 1.35
C ASP A 127 -18.59 11.44 0.01
N LEU A 128 -17.40 10.87 -0.26
CA LEU A 128 -17.25 9.91 -1.35
C LEU A 128 -17.88 8.57 -0.95
N GLY A 129 -19.18 8.44 -1.16
CA GLY A 129 -19.89 7.18 -0.97
C GLY A 129 -19.49 6.13 -2.02
N TYR A 130 -19.36 4.87 -1.61
CA TYR A 130 -19.03 3.74 -2.49
C TYR A 130 -20.02 3.61 -3.67
N TRP A 131 -21.31 3.84 -3.42
CA TRP A 131 -22.39 3.68 -4.41
C TRP A 131 -22.69 4.95 -5.23
N HIS A 132 -22.30 6.14 -4.76
CA HIS A 132 -22.65 7.43 -5.38
C HIS A 132 -21.44 8.34 -5.62
N GLY A 133 -20.27 7.75 -5.88
CA GLY A 133 -19.02 8.45 -6.18
C GLY A 133 -18.97 9.13 -7.55
N ASN A 134 -20.01 9.85 -7.96
CA ASN A 134 -20.09 10.52 -9.28
C ASN A 134 -18.90 11.47 -9.53
N SER A 135 -18.35 12.05 -8.46
CA SER A 135 -17.19 12.94 -8.52
C SER A 135 -15.85 12.21 -8.55
N THR A 136 -15.77 10.92 -8.17
CA THR A 136 -14.52 10.16 -8.01
C THR A 136 -13.70 10.12 -9.29
N ALA A 137 -14.33 9.80 -10.42
CA ALA A 137 -13.66 9.76 -11.71
C ALA A 137 -13.08 11.12 -12.11
N SER A 138 -13.81 12.21 -11.85
CA SER A 138 -13.33 13.56 -12.14
C SER A 138 -12.21 13.99 -11.21
N ILE A 139 -12.26 13.61 -9.92
CA ILE A 139 -11.20 13.87 -8.95
C ILE A 139 -9.93 13.18 -9.45
N ILE A 140 -9.96 11.86 -9.65
CA ILE A 140 -8.80 11.10 -10.14
C ILE A 140 -8.24 11.71 -11.42
N LYS A 141 -9.10 11.96 -12.43
CA LYS A 141 -8.67 12.54 -13.71
C LYS A 141 -7.98 13.90 -13.54
N ASN A 142 -8.55 14.79 -12.72
CA ASN A 142 -7.99 16.13 -12.52
C ASN A 142 -6.72 16.10 -11.64
N GLY A 143 -6.62 15.16 -10.70
CA GLY A 143 -5.42 14.94 -9.89
C GLY A 143 -4.26 14.41 -10.72
N LEU A 144 -4.50 13.40 -11.56
CA LEU A 144 -3.51 12.89 -12.52
C LEU A 144 -3.07 13.95 -13.53
N ALA A 145 -3.96 14.88 -13.89
CA ALA A 145 -3.65 16.03 -14.73
C ALA A 145 -2.94 17.18 -13.99
N GLY A 146 -2.62 17.02 -12.69
CA GLY A 146 -1.91 18.03 -11.89
C GLY A 146 -2.71 19.31 -11.65
N LYS A 147 -4.05 19.24 -11.63
CA LYS A 147 -4.89 20.44 -11.43
C LYS A 147 -4.89 20.96 -9.99
N TYR A 148 -4.44 20.15 -9.04
CA TYR A 148 -4.34 20.52 -7.64
C TYR A 148 -3.11 19.86 -7.00
N ASP A 149 -2.56 20.53 -6.00
CA ASP A 149 -1.38 20.14 -5.22
C ASP A 149 -1.77 19.29 -4.02
N PHE A 150 -2.96 19.54 -3.47
CA PHE A 150 -3.49 18.83 -2.31
C PHE A 150 -4.92 18.38 -2.54
N ILE A 151 -5.26 17.31 -1.82
CA ILE A 151 -6.63 16.89 -1.60
C ILE A 151 -6.93 17.06 -0.12
N ILE A 152 -8.04 17.72 0.19
CA ILE A 152 -8.63 17.74 1.52
C ILE A 152 -9.97 17.02 1.43
N HIS A 153 -10.07 15.90 2.15
CA HIS A 153 -11.32 15.17 2.30
C HIS A 153 -12.07 15.66 3.55
N VAL A 154 -13.21 16.31 3.37
CA VAL A 154 -14.08 16.89 4.40
C VAL A 154 -15.32 16.01 4.58
N GLY A 155 -15.11 14.70 4.74
CA GLY A 155 -16.17 13.71 4.93
C GLY A 155 -16.15 13.13 6.34
N LYS A 156 -17.34 12.77 6.86
CA LYS A 156 -17.46 11.93 8.06
C LYS A 156 -16.95 10.53 7.70
N TYR A 157 -15.93 10.04 8.40
CA TYR A 157 -15.38 8.69 8.19
C TYR A 157 -16.31 7.56 8.69
N PHE A 158 -17.43 7.87 9.33
CA PHE A 158 -18.47 6.92 9.73
C PHE A 158 -19.85 7.60 9.68
N GLN A 159 -20.77 7.04 8.91
CA GLN A 159 -22.19 7.06 9.29
C GLN A 159 -22.45 5.68 9.87
N GLU A 160 -22.65 5.61 11.19
CA GLU A 160 -23.36 4.47 11.77
C GLU A 160 -24.76 4.45 11.12
N ALA A 161 -25.08 3.33 10.49
CA ALA A 161 -26.44 3.01 10.09
C ALA A 161 -27.14 2.29 11.26
#